data_AF-A0A9W9XS08-F1
#
_entry.id   AF-A0A9W9XS08-F1
#
_cell.length_a   1.000
_cell.length_b   1.000
_cell.length_c   1.000
_cell.angle_alpha   90.00
_cell.angle_beta   90.00
_cell.angle_gamma   90.00
#
_symmetry.space_group_name_H-M   'P 1'
#
loop_
_entity.id
_entity.type
_entity.pdbx_description
1 polymer ?
#
loop_
_entity_poly.entity_id
_entity_poly.type
_entity_poly.pdbx_seq_one_letter_code
_entity_poly.pdbx_strand_id
1 'polypeptide(L)'
;METFSAPVYSSPAWLQFGKRPLLVSNKEVFPSKKVASMPEHVTFDASKHLEFTPPSKLYTTKELGFSGSKGSSPVGVPEPFPLFSAEAIQQMRKEILNPEVRTKYEYSSNLAQCQLRGYAAE
;
A
#
# COMPACT_ATOMS: atom_id res chain seq x y z
N MET A 1 23.66 -4.86 51.70
CA MET A 1 22.40 -4.53 51.01
C MET A 1 22.76 -4.33 49.56
N GLU A 2 22.25 -5.23 48.73
CA GLU A 2 22.69 -5.48 47.37
C GLU A 2 22.27 -4.35 46.42
N THR A 3 23.20 -3.85 45.62
CA THR A 3 22.90 -3.02 44.46
C THR A 3 23.15 -3.86 43.21
N PHE A 4 22.06 -4.22 42.53
CA PHE A 4 22.10 -4.92 41.26
C PHE A 4 22.75 -4.02 40.19
N SER A 5 23.91 -4.44 39.72
CA SER A 5 24.62 -3.88 38.57
C SER A 5 23.88 -4.26 37.28
N ALA A 6 23.35 -3.26 36.55
CA ALA A 6 22.75 -3.49 35.24
C ALA A 6 23.86 -3.62 34.17
N PRO A 7 23.81 -4.61 33.26
CA PRO A 7 24.80 -4.73 32.21
C PRO A 7 24.61 -3.60 31.18
N VAL A 8 25.71 -2.91 30.89
CA VAL A 8 25.84 -1.95 29.80
C VAL A 8 25.63 -2.70 28.49
N TYR A 9 24.49 -2.47 27.83
CA TYR A 9 24.22 -2.98 26.50
C TYR A 9 25.11 -2.24 25.50
N SER A 10 26.23 -2.88 25.13
CA SER A 10 27.09 -2.46 24.03
C SER A 10 26.33 -2.60 22.72
N SER A 11 25.77 -1.48 22.25
CA SER A 11 25.14 -1.39 20.94
C SER A 11 26.22 -1.10 19.90
N PRO A 12 26.46 -1.94 18.88
CA PRO A 12 27.37 -1.58 17.81
C PRO A 12 26.65 -0.63 16.83
N ALA A 13 27.19 0.60 16.76
CA ALA A 13 27.34 1.43 15.58
C ALA A 13 26.17 1.53 14.57
N TRP A 14 25.17 2.35 14.87
CA TRP A 14 24.26 2.94 13.87
C TRP A 14 24.63 4.40 13.61
N LEU A 15 25.80 4.68 13.06
CA LEU A 15 26.16 5.98 12.49
C LEU A 15 27.43 5.83 11.65
N GLN A 16 27.29 5.19 10.49
CA GLN A 16 28.25 5.32 9.40
C GLN A 16 27.56 6.15 8.32
N PHE A 17 27.81 7.47 8.32
CA PHE A 17 27.52 8.34 7.17
C PHE A 17 28.52 7.99 6.06
N GLY A 18 28.29 6.86 5.40
CA GLY A 18 28.99 6.40 4.23
C GLY A 18 28.03 6.40 3.04
N LYS A 19 28.47 6.96 1.92
CA LYS A 19 27.76 7.06 0.64
C LYS A 19 26.96 5.77 0.37
N ARG A 20 25.62 5.87 0.36
CA ARG A 20 24.77 4.78 -0.14
C ARG A 20 25.23 4.49 -1.57
N PRO A 21 25.74 3.29 -1.88
CA PRO A 21 25.99 2.95 -3.27
C PRO A 21 24.66 3.08 -4.00
N LEU A 22 24.65 3.86 -5.09
CA LEU A 22 23.54 3.85 -6.02
C LEU A 22 23.36 2.40 -6.43
N LEU A 23 22.20 1.84 -6.06
CA LEU A 23 21.76 0.55 -6.58
C LEU A 23 21.85 0.68 -8.10
N VAL A 24 22.89 0.09 -8.69
CA VAL A 24 22.92 -0.19 -10.11
C VAL A 24 21.70 -1.05 -10.32
N SER A 25 20.70 -0.46 -10.96
CA SER A 25 19.53 -1.18 -11.43
C SER A 25 20.04 -2.20 -12.44
N ASN A 26 20.39 -3.38 -11.95
CA ASN A 26 20.32 -4.57 -12.77
C ASN A 26 18.85 -4.66 -13.16
N LYS A 27 18.54 -4.22 -14.37
CA LYS A 27 17.36 -4.67 -15.09
C LYS A 27 17.58 -6.16 -15.31
N GLU A 28 17.33 -6.95 -14.28
CA GLU A 28 16.98 -8.36 -14.44
C GLU A 28 15.83 -8.35 -15.44
N VAL A 29 16.16 -8.73 -16.67
CA VAL A 29 15.20 -8.85 -17.76
C VAL A 29 14.28 -9.97 -17.36
N PHE A 30 13.15 -9.61 -16.75
CA PHE A 30 12.07 -10.54 -16.50
C PHE A 30 11.83 -11.29 -17.82
N PRO A 31 11.83 -12.64 -17.81
CA PRO A 31 11.60 -13.39 -19.03
C PRO A 31 10.31 -12.87 -19.65
N SER A 32 10.42 -12.39 -20.89
CA SER A 32 9.33 -11.79 -21.67
C SER A 32 8.26 -12.87 -21.86
N LYS A 33 7.39 -13.01 -20.85
CA LYS A 33 6.15 -13.75 -20.96
C LYS A 33 5.33 -13.00 -22.00
N LYS A 34 4.77 -13.76 -22.96
CA LYS A 34 3.85 -13.28 -23.99
C LYS A 34 3.05 -12.10 -23.44
N VAL A 35 3.12 -10.98 -24.16
CA VAL A 35 2.40 -9.74 -23.87
C VAL A 35 0.98 -10.13 -23.49
N ALA A 36 0.63 -9.92 -22.22
CA ALA A 36 -0.73 -10.17 -21.77
C ALA A 36 -1.62 -9.26 -22.61
N SER A 37 -2.50 -9.85 -23.42
CA SER A 37 -3.55 -9.11 -24.11
C SER A 37 -4.26 -8.22 -23.08
N MET A 38 -4.63 -7.01 -23.49
CA MET A 38 -5.45 -6.11 -22.67
C MET A 38 -6.53 -6.92 -21.95
N PRO A 39 -6.66 -6.80 -20.61
CA PRO A 39 -7.69 -7.53 -19.90
C PRO A 39 -9.02 -7.19 -20.54
N GLU A 40 -9.86 -8.21 -20.78
CA GLU A 40 -11.18 -8.00 -21.34
C GLU A 40 -11.91 -6.93 -20.51
N HIS A 41 -12.48 -5.96 -21.20
CA HIS A 41 -13.20 -4.88 -20.55
C HIS A 41 -14.48 -5.46 -19.93
N VAL A 42 -14.53 -5.49 -18.60
CA VAL A 42 -15.70 -5.94 -17.85
C VAL A 42 -16.51 -4.71 -17.45
N THR A 43 -17.77 -4.64 -17.88
CA THR A 43 -18.68 -3.59 -17.44
C THR A 43 -19.00 -3.76 -15.95
N PHE A 44 -18.91 -2.68 -15.18
CA PHE A 44 -19.21 -2.73 -13.75
C PHE A 44 -20.70 -3.02 -13.49
N ASP A 45 -20.97 -4.13 -12.79
CA ASP A 45 -22.30 -4.52 -12.29
C ASP A 45 -22.28 -4.46 -10.76
N ALA A 46 -23.06 -3.54 -10.18
CA ALA A 46 -23.11 -3.34 -8.74
C ALA A 46 -23.53 -4.60 -7.99
N SER A 47 -24.42 -5.43 -8.55
CA SER A 47 -24.91 -6.64 -7.90
C SER A 47 -23.88 -7.77 -7.87
N LYS A 48 -22.87 -7.74 -8.75
CA LYS A 48 -21.80 -8.76 -8.82
C LYS A 48 -20.50 -8.29 -8.20
N HIS A 49 -20.20 -6.99 -8.32
CA HIS A 49 -18.91 -6.44 -7.97
C HIS A 49 -18.86 -5.80 -6.58
N LEU A 50 -20.01 -5.44 -6.00
CA LEU A 50 -20.08 -5.00 -4.61
C LEU A 50 -20.38 -6.18 -3.71
N GLU A 51 -19.55 -6.34 -2.68
CA GLU A 51 -19.72 -7.35 -1.63
C GLU A 51 -19.61 -6.67 -0.26
N PHE A 52 -20.36 -5.58 -0.10
CA PHE A 52 -20.30 -4.79 1.13
C PHE A 52 -20.84 -5.61 2.30
N THR A 53 -19.94 -5.93 3.23
CA THR A 53 -20.30 -6.48 4.53
C THR A 53 -20.02 -5.42 5.59
N PRO A 54 -20.99 -5.07 6.45
CA PRO A 54 -20.75 -4.12 7.52
C PRO A 54 -19.63 -4.65 8.43
N PRO A 55 -18.68 -3.78 8.86
CA PRO A 55 -17.58 -4.20 9.71
C PRO A 55 -18.10 -4.72 11.06
N SER A 56 -17.52 -5.81 11.56
CA SER A 56 -17.95 -6.45 12.81
C SER A 56 -17.80 -5.53 14.02
N LYS A 57 -16.78 -4.68 14.00
CA LYS A 57 -16.49 -3.72 15.06
C LYS A 57 -16.02 -2.38 14.52
N LEU A 58 -16.47 -1.32 15.18
CA LEU A 58 -15.98 0.05 14.99
C LEU A 58 -15.19 0.44 16.24
N TYR A 59 -13.89 0.72 16.09
CA TYR A 59 -13.07 1.22 17.17
C TYR A 59 -13.22 2.73 17.30
N THR A 60 -13.42 3.20 18.52
CA THR A 60 -13.47 4.63 18.82
C THR A 60 -12.07 5.21 18.98
N THR A 61 -11.94 6.50 18.72
CA THR A 61 -10.67 7.24 18.89
C THR A 61 -10.12 7.11 20.32
N LYS A 62 -11.01 6.97 21.32
CA LYS A 62 -10.64 6.73 22.73
C LYS A 62 -10.07 5.34 22.97
N GLU A 63 -10.66 4.31 22.37
CA GLU A 63 -10.14 2.93 22.45
C GLU A 63 -8.74 2.80 21.82
N LEU A 64 -8.43 3.64 20.83
CA LEU A 64 -7.10 3.73 20.22
C LEU A 64 -6.09 4.56 21.04
N GLY A 65 -6.48 5.05 22.23
CA GLY A 65 -5.58 5.80 23.13
C GLY A 65 -5.48 7.30 22.85
N PHE A 66 -6.32 7.86 21.96
CA PHE A 66 -6.35 9.29 21.69
C PHE A 66 -7.34 10.00 22.60
N SER A 67 -6.91 11.11 23.22
CA SER A 67 -7.79 11.98 23.99
C SER A 67 -8.85 12.59 23.07
N GLY A 68 -10.12 12.63 23.51
CA GLY A 68 -11.25 13.14 22.71
C GLY A 68 -11.16 14.60 22.26
N SER A 69 -10.08 15.31 22.60
CA SER A 69 -9.72 16.65 22.12
C SER A 69 -8.87 16.65 20.84
N LYS A 70 -8.25 15.51 20.48
CA LYS A 70 -7.41 15.35 19.29
C LYS A 70 -8.11 14.41 18.29
N GLY A 71 -9.08 14.94 17.55
CA GLY A 71 -9.75 14.22 16.47
C GLY A 71 -11.10 14.85 16.11
N SER A 72 -11.39 14.96 14.81
CA SER A 72 -12.67 15.48 14.31
C SER A 72 -13.82 14.44 14.36
N SER A 73 -13.52 13.17 14.67
CA SER A 73 -14.49 12.06 14.63
C SER A 73 -14.43 11.19 15.90
N PRO A 74 -15.60 10.78 16.45
CA PRO A 74 -15.67 9.81 17.53
C PRO A 74 -15.30 8.39 17.08
N VAL A 75 -15.46 8.09 15.78
CA VAL A 75 -15.06 6.83 15.16
C VAL A 75 -13.61 6.95 14.71
N GLY A 76 -12.77 6.02 15.18
CA GLY A 76 -11.36 5.94 14.84
C GLY A 76 -11.14 5.09 13.59
N VAL A 77 -11.40 3.78 13.69
CA VAL A 77 -11.11 2.83 12.61
C VAL A 77 -12.13 1.68 12.64
N PRO A 78 -12.77 1.32 11.51
CA PRO A 78 -13.53 0.08 11.39
C PRO A 78 -12.60 -1.13 11.24
N GLU A 79 -13.04 -2.31 11.67
CA GLU A 79 -12.36 -3.56 11.28
C GLU A 79 -12.33 -3.74 9.75
N PRO A 80 -11.34 -4.45 9.19
CA PRO A 80 -11.28 -4.70 7.75
C PRO A 80 -12.54 -5.41 7.25
N PHE A 81 -13.14 -4.88 6.19
CA PHE A 81 -14.30 -5.47 5.54
C PHE A 81 -14.11 -5.48 4.01
N PRO A 82 -14.65 -6.49 3.31
CA PRO A 82 -14.70 -6.48 1.86
C PRO A 82 -15.72 -5.43 1.40
N LEU A 83 -15.29 -4.57 0.47
CA LEU A 83 -16.19 -3.65 -0.25
C LEU A 83 -16.52 -4.20 -1.64
N PHE A 84 -15.52 -4.82 -2.27
CA PHE A 84 -15.60 -5.39 -3.61
C PHE A 84 -15.49 -6.90 -3.55
N SER A 85 -16.17 -7.59 -4.46
CA SER A 85 -16.02 -9.03 -4.63
C SER A 85 -14.61 -9.39 -5.11
N ALA A 86 -14.20 -10.64 -4.86
CA ALA A 86 -12.89 -11.13 -5.28
C ALA A 86 -12.67 -11.00 -6.80
N GLU A 87 -13.72 -11.19 -7.60
CA GLU A 87 -13.69 -11.02 -9.05
C GLU A 87 -13.38 -9.57 -9.44
N ALA A 88 -14.10 -8.61 -8.85
CA ALA A 88 -13.87 -7.19 -9.10
C ALA A 88 -12.44 -6.77 -8.72
N ILE A 89 -11.93 -7.25 -7.58
CA ILE A 89 -10.55 -6.97 -7.16
C ILE A 89 -9.53 -7.55 -8.15
N GLN A 90 -9.77 -8.76 -8.66
CA GLN A 90 -8.89 -9.36 -9.67
C GLN A 90 -8.89 -8.55 -10.96
N GLN A 91 -10.07 -8.08 -11.40
CA GLN A 91 -10.18 -7.24 -12.58
C GLN A 91 -9.44 -5.90 -12.41
N MET A 92 -9.65 -5.20 -11.30
CA MET A 92 -8.94 -3.96 -10.98
C MET A 92 -7.42 -4.15 -10.98
N ARG A 93 -6.93 -5.26 -10.42
CA ARG A 93 -5.49 -5.57 -10.41
C ARG A 93 -4.95 -5.84 -11.80
N LYS A 94 -5.70 -6.56 -12.65
CA LYS A 94 -5.32 -6.80 -14.05
C LYS A 94 -5.19 -5.49 -14.82
N GLU A 95 -6.09 -4.54 -14.59
CA GLU A 95 -6.07 -3.23 -15.24
C GLU A 95 -4.90 -2.35 -14.77
N ILE A 96 -4.70 -2.24 -13.45
CA ILE A 96 -3.64 -1.41 -12.84
C ILE A 96 -2.24 -1.94 -13.15
N LEU A 97 -2.07 -3.27 -13.15
CA LEU A 97 -0.77 -3.91 -13.36
C LEU A 97 -0.48 -4.18 -14.84
N ASN A 98 -1.35 -3.75 -15.74
CA ASN A 98 -1.14 -3.89 -17.18
C ASN A 98 0.13 -3.11 -17.61
N PRO A 99 1.10 -3.76 -18.28
CA PRO A 99 2.32 -3.10 -18.76
C PRO A 99 2.08 -1.86 -19.62
N GLU A 100 1.04 -1.85 -20.44
CA GLU A 100 0.71 -0.72 -21.32
C GLU A 100 0.25 0.50 -20.51
N VAL A 101 -0.63 0.27 -19.53
CA VAL A 101 -1.13 1.31 -18.62
C VAL A 101 0.01 1.85 -17.77
N ARG A 102 0.86 0.97 -17.21
CA ARG A 102 2.02 1.38 -16.43
C ARG A 102 3.01 2.19 -17.25
N THR A 103 3.32 1.78 -18.47
CA THR A 103 4.27 2.52 -19.32
C THR A 103 3.79 3.93 -19.64
N LYS A 104 2.47 4.13 -19.81
CA LYS A 104 1.88 5.43 -20.16
C LYS A 104 1.59 6.33 -18.96
N TYR A 105 1.20 5.76 -17.83
CA TYR A 105 0.66 6.50 -16.68
C TYR A 105 1.47 6.35 -15.38
N GLU A 106 2.56 5.59 -15.39
CA GLU A 106 3.49 5.52 -14.27
C GLU A 106 4.39 6.76 -14.25
N TYR A 107 4.48 7.38 -13.09
CA TYR A 107 5.31 8.54 -12.84
C TYR A 107 6.20 8.29 -11.61
N SER A 108 7.47 8.68 -11.73
CA SER A 108 8.45 8.62 -10.65
C SER A 108 8.98 10.01 -10.34
N SER A 109 9.05 10.36 -9.06
CA SER A 109 9.62 11.61 -8.54
C SER A 109 10.57 11.35 -7.38
N ASN A 110 11.27 12.39 -6.92
CA ASN A 110 12.09 12.34 -5.72
C ASN A 110 11.29 12.00 -4.45
N LEU A 111 9.99 12.34 -4.41
CA LEU A 111 9.10 12.08 -3.28
C LEU A 111 8.42 10.71 -3.35
N ALA A 112 8.23 10.18 -4.56
CA ALA A 112 7.56 8.90 -4.76
C ALA A 112 8.16 8.16 -5.96
N GLN A 113 8.76 7.00 -5.69
CA GLN A 113 9.51 6.23 -6.68
C GLN A 113 8.63 5.57 -7.74
N CYS A 114 7.35 5.31 -7.43
CA CYS A 114 6.39 4.72 -8.35
C CYS A 114 4.98 5.22 -8.00
N GLN A 115 4.34 5.94 -8.93
CA GLN A 115 2.97 6.40 -8.79
C GLN A 115 2.23 6.09 -10.10
N LEU A 116 1.12 5.38 -10.02
CA LEU A 116 0.20 5.29 -11.15
C LEU A 116 -0.76 6.47 -11.06
N ARG A 117 -0.72 7.38 -12.04
CA ARG A 117 -1.64 8.51 -12.10
C ARG A 117 -2.91 8.07 -12.82
N GLY A 118 -4.06 8.53 -12.33
CA GLY A 118 -5.33 8.37 -13.06
C GLY A 118 -5.32 9.15 -14.37
N TYR A 119 -6.48 9.22 -15.04
CA TYR A 119 -6.64 10.01 -16.26
C TYR A 119 -6.45 11.51 -15.97
N ALA A 120 -5.20 11.97 -15.99
CA ALA A 120 -4.88 13.37 -16.12
C ALA A 120 -5.01 13.69 -17.62
N ALA A 121 -5.87 14.64 -17.96
CA ALA A 121 -5.88 15.19 -19.32
C ALA A 121 -4.47 15.70 -19.64
N GLU A 122 -3.99 15.42 -20.86
CA GLU A 122 -2.71 15.94 -21.34
C GLU A 122 -2.71 17.47 -21.42
#